data_AF-A0A151R1U8-F1
#
_entry.id   AF-A0A151R1U8-F1
#
_cell.length_a   1.000
_cell.length_b   1.000
_cell.length_c   1.000
_cell.angle_alpha   90.00
_cell.angle_beta   90.00
_cell.angle_gamma   90.00
#
_symmetry.space_group_name_H-M   'P 1'
#
loop_
_entity.id
_entity.type
_entity.pdbx_description
1 polymer ?
#
loop_
_entity_poly.entity_id
_entity_poly.type
_entity_poly.pdbx_seq_one_letter_code
_entity_poly.pdbx_strand_id
1 'polypeptide(L)'
;MENRRNEKASSLRWKILRRALLSRSSPPDPGNLIFTHIQFPRFHEQSQMIINRISRRTTHGFNLIPSHVIDDELGSNKHDGSSARDARVCYTLPIPGAPQLFLTQRVDNCADLSDFEICNRYNIDNTGLVCNWPSEDVLAHYCLSHADIFRSKKVIELGSGYGLAGFVIAAATEASEVVISDGNPQVVDCILLV
;
A
#
# COMPACT_ATOMS: atom_id res chain seq x y z
N MET A 1 -38.80 -9.63 9.38
CA MET A 1 -37.54 -10.10 8.78
C MET A 1 -36.52 -8.98 8.89
N GLU A 2 -35.62 -9.05 9.88
CA GLU A 2 -34.58 -8.04 10.06
C GLU A 2 -33.59 -8.07 8.89
N ASN A 3 -33.39 -6.88 8.31
CA ASN A 3 -32.51 -6.63 7.19
C ASN A 3 -31.05 -6.75 7.66
N ARG A 4 -30.42 -7.93 7.49
CA ARG A 4 -28.98 -8.10 7.71
C ARG A 4 -28.26 -7.19 6.72
N ARG A 5 -27.84 -6.00 7.18
CA ARG A 5 -26.87 -5.18 6.45
C ARG A 5 -25.67 -6.07 6.17
N ASN A 6 -25.36 -6.30 4.90
CA ASN A 6 -24.14 -6.98 4.46
C ASN A 6 -22.95 -6.21 5.05
N GLU A 7 -22.40 -6.69 6.17
CA GLU A 7 -21.18 -6.13 6.72
C GLU A 7 -20.06 -6.39 5.72
N LYS A 8 -19.38 -5.32 5.29
CA LYS A 8 -18.23 -5.45 4.40
C LYS A 8 -17.17 -6.32 5.07
N ALA A 9 -16.54 -7.22 4.32
CA ALA A 9 -15.50 -8.12 4.82
C ALA A 9 -14.38 -7.35 5.55
N SER A 10 -14.04 -6.15 5.09
CA SER A 10 -13.06 -5.27 5.73
C SER A 10 -13.49 -4.83 7.14
N SER A 11 -14.77 -4.49 7.35
CA SER A 11 -15.31 -4.13 8.65
C SER A 11 -15.21 -5.30 9.64
N LEU A 12 -15.41 -6.54 9.16
CA LEU A 12 -15.27 -7.73 9.98
C LEU A 12 -13.80 -7.99 10.36
N ARG A 13 -12.86 -7.84 9.39
CA ARG A 13 -11.41 -7.96 9.64
C ARG A 13 -10.93 -6.95 10.70
N TRP A 14 -11.37 -5.69 10.61
CA TRP A 14 -11.07 -4.66 11.61
C TRP A 14 -11.62 -5.00 13.00
N LYS A 15 -12.84 -5.55 13.08
CA LYS A 15 -13.42 -6.01 14.35
C LYS A 15 -12.61 -7.14 14.97
N ILE A 16 -12.15 -8.10 14.17
CA ILE A 16 -11.30 -9.22 14.62
C ILE A 16 -9.98 -8.69 15.16
N LEU A 17 -9.27 -7.85 14.40
CA LEU A 17 -7.99 -7.25 14.81
C LEU A 17 -8.14 -6.44 16.11
N ARG A 18 -9.17 -5.60 16.18
CA ARG A 18 -9.47 -4.80 17.39
C ARG A 18 -9.70 -5.69 18.60
N ARG A 19 -10.47 -6.78 18.45
CA ARG A 19 -10.67 -7.75 19.53
C ARG A 19 -9.33 -8.34 19.97
N ALA A 20 -8.47 -8.78 19.04
CA ALA A 20 -7.17 -9.36 19.38
C ALA A 20 -6.28 -8.38 20.17
N LEU A 21 -6.29 -7.08 19.83
CA LEU A 21 -5.53 -6.05 20.53
C LEU A 21 -6.10 -5.72 21.91
N LEU A 22 -7.43 -5.58 22.03
CA LEU A 22 -8.09 -5.25 23.31
C LEU A 22 -8.17 -6.43 24.28
N SER A 23 -8.18 -7.67 23.77
CA SER A 23 -8.18 -8.88 24.62
C SER A 23 -6.87 -9.06 25.39
N ARG A 24 -5.79 -8.38 24.98
CA ARG A 24 -4.49 -8.38 25.67
C ARG A 24 -4.42 -7.39 26.83
N SER A 25 -5.43 -6.57 27.03
CA SER A 25 -5.57 -5.69 28.19
C SER A 25 -6.47 -6.38 29.22
N SER A 26 -5.91 -7.29 30.02
CA SER A 26 -6.63 -7.82 31.19
C SER A 26 -6.84 -6.71 32.25
N PRO A 27 -7.88 -6.78 33.09
CA PRO A 27 -8.13 -5.77 34.11
C PRO A 27 -7.02 -5.79 35.18
N PRO A 28 -6.68 -4.65 35.80
CA PRO A 28 -5.85 -4.68 37.00
C PRO A 28 -6.60 -5.37 38.14
N ASP A 29 -5.81 -6.12 38.92
CA ASP A 29 -6.14 -6.78 40.19
C ASP A 29 -7.01 -5.87 41.10
N PRO A 30 -8.09 -6.36 41.74
CA PRO A 30 -9.03 -5.52 42.52
C PRO A 30 -8.45 -4.93 43.83
N GLY A 31 -7.13 -4.92 44.02
CA GLY A 31 -6.47 -4.51 45.26
C GLY A 31 -6.03 -3.05 45.39
N ASN A 32 -6.06 -2.22 44.34
CA ASN A 32 -5.58 -0.83 44.41
C ASN A 32 -6.64 0.17 43.93
N LEU A 33 -7.46 0.62 44.89
CA LEU A 33 -8.50 1.61 44.67
C LEU A 33 -7.95 3.02 44.97
N ILE A 34 -7.28 3.63 43.99
CA ILE A 34 -7.08 5.09 43.95
C ILE A 34 -7.29 5.57 42.50
N PHE A 35 -8.41 6.26 42.31
CA PHE A 35 -8.78 7.12 41.17
C PHE A 35 -8.69 6.53 39.75
N THR A 36 -9.84 6.26 39.14
CA THR A 36 -10.24 6.87 37.84
C THR A 36 -11.68 6.48 37.51
N HIS A 37 -12.62 7.35 37.86
CA HIS A 37 -13.99 7.30 37.35
C HIS A 37 -13.99 7.87 35.92
N ILE A 38 -13.52 7.11 34.93
CA ILE A 38 -13.78 7.40 33.51
C ILE A 38 -14.77 6.36 33.01
N GLN A 39 -16.04 6.73 33.11
CA GLN A 39 -17.13 5.98 32.51
C GLN A 39 -17.04 6.20 30.99
N PHE A 40 -16.44 5.25 30.27
CA PHE A 40 -16.39 5.26 28.81
C PHE A 40 -17.83 5.24 28.27
N PRO A 41 -18.29 6.25 27.50
CA PRO A 41 -19.64 6.25 26.91
C PRO A 41 -19.79 5.08 25.94
N ARG A 42 -21.01 4.72 25.54
CA ARG A 42 -21.29 3.64 24.56
C ARG A 42 -20.49 3.82 23.25
N PHE A 43 -19.28 3.25 23.18
CA PHE A 43 -18.30 3.38 22.09
C PHE A 43 -18.66 2.60 20.80
N HIS A 44 -19.81 1.95 20.73
CA HIS A 44 -20.11 1.00 19.66
C HIS A 44 -20.55 1.67 18.35
N GLU A 45 -21.27 2.79 18.38
CA GLU A 45 -21.69 3.51 17.16
C GLU A 45 -20.59 4.40 16.57
N GLN A 46 -19.88 5.15 17.41
CA GLN A 46 -18.74 5.97 16.98
C GLN A 46 -17.60 5.13 16.37
N SER A 47 -17.34 3.94 16.92
CA SER A 47 -16.31 3.04 16.35
C SER A 47 -16.69 2.49 14.98
N GLN A 48 -17.97 2.19 14.72
CA GLN A 48 -18.42 1.79 13.38
C GLN A 48 -18.27 2.92 12.36
N MET A 49 -18.59 4.16 12.74
CA MET A 49 -18.37 5.34 11.90
C MET A 49 -16.89 5.54 11.56
N ILE A 50 -16.00 5.36 12.54
CA ILE A 50 -14.55 5.46 12.36
C ILE A 50 -14.04 4.35 11.43
N ILE A 51 -14.46 3.09 11.64
CA ILE A 51 -14.08 1.96 10.77
C ILE A 51 -14.53 2.18 9.33
N ASN A 52 -15.75 2.72 9.14
CA ASN A 52 -16.27 3.05 7.80
C ASN A 52 -15.54 4.22 7.13
N ARG A 53 -14.87 5.08 7.91
CA ARG A 53 -13.99 6.16 7.41
C ARG A 53 -12.61 5.64 7.03
N ILE A 54 -12.06 4.70 7.80
CA ILE A 54 -10.71 4.15 7.60
C ILE A 54 -10.68 3.14 6.43
N SER A 55 -11.76 2.38 6.23
CA SER A 55 -11.78 1.26 5.27
C SER A 55 -11.98 1.67 3.80
N ARG A 56 -11.64 2.91 3.39
CA ARG A 56 -11.79 3.36 2.00
C ARG A 56 -10.43 3.34 1.31
N ARG A 57 -10.33 2.62 0.19
CA ARG A 57 -9.26 2.79 -0.81
C ARG A 57 -9.27 4.26 -1.22
N THR A 58 -8.17 4.96 -1.02
CA THR A 58 -8.02 6.32 -1.55
C THR A 58 -7.59 6.21 -3.00
N THR A 59 -8.16 7.03 -3.88
CA THR A 59 -7.78 7.05 -5.31
C THR A 59 -6.42 7.70 -5.54
N HIS A 60 -5.92 8.42 -4.53
CA HIS A 60 -4.63 9.11 -4.54
C HIS A 60 -3.91 8.84 -3.22
N GLY A 61 -2.59 8.77 -3.25
CA GLY A 61 -1.74 8.70 -2.07
C GLY A 61 -1.77 10.00 -1.26
N PHE A 62 -0.84 10.14 -0.32
CA PHE A 62 -0.64 11.38 0.42
C PHE A 62 0.12 12.44 -0.41
N ASN A 63 0.64 12.05 -1.58
CA ASN A 63 1.43 12.88 -2.50
C ASN A 63 2.67 13.47 -1.80
N LEU A 64 3.34 12.63 -0.99
CA LEU A 64 4.51 13.05 -0.23
C LEU A 64 5.76 13.17 -1.12
N ILE A 65 5.79 12.44 -2.24
CA ILE A 65 6.76 12.59 -3.32
C ILE A 65 6.03 13.14 -4.55
N PRO A 66 6.48 14.25 -5.15
CA PRO A 66 5.85 14.79 -6.35
C PRO A 66 5.79 13.77 -7.49
N SER A 67 4.61 13.56 -8.07
CA SER A 67 4.41 12.62 -9.17
C SER A 67 3.39 13.11 -10.18
N HIS A 68 3.52 12.68 -11.43
CA HIS A 68 2.52 12.89 -12.48
C HIS A 68 2.39 11.65 -13.35
N VAL A 69 1.19 11.43 -13.88
CA VAL A 69 0.95 10.38 -14.87
C VAL A 69 1.50 10.86 -16.22
N ILE A 70 2.19 9.97 -16.92
CA ILE A 70 2.65 10.20 -18.29
C ILE A 70 1.64 9.54 -19.22
N ASP A 71 0.95 10.37 -20.01
CA ASP A 71 0.16 9.88 -21.13
C ASP A 71 1.11 9.48 -22.27
N ASP A 72 0.98 8.24 -22.76
CA ASP A 72 1.78 7.79 -23.92
C ASP A 72 1.36 8.56 -25.17
N GLU A 73 2.10 9.62 -25.53
CA GLU A 73 2.05 10.26 -26.85
C GLU A 73 2.82 9.46 -27.93
N LEU A 74 2.80 8.13 -27.88
CA LEU A 74 3.33 7.27 -28.93
C LEU A 74 2.18 6.60 -29.69
N GLY A 75 1.68 7.36 -30.67
CA GLY A 75 1.30 6.88 -32.00
C GLY A 75 0.52 5.57 -32.11
N SER A 76 -0.77 5.70 -32.39
CA SER A 76 -1.46 4.97 -33.47
C SER A 76 -0.74 3.76 -34.06
N ASN A 77 -0.87 2.60 -33.41
CA ASN A 77 -1.04 1.30 -34.05
C ASN A 77 -1.68 0.35 -33.03
N LYS A 78 -2.96 0.61 -32.74
CA LYS A 78 -3.84 -0.31 -32.03
C LYS A 78 -4.16 -1.49 -32.96
N HIS A 79 -3.21 -2.41 -33.08
CA HIS A 79 -3.42 -3.73 -33.66
C HIS A 79 -3.24 -4.81 -32.59
N ASP A 80 -3.87 -4.62 -31.43
CA ASP A 80 -4.45 -5.71 -30.66
C ASP A 80 -5.48 -5.10 -29.69
N GLY A 81 -6.56 -5.82 -29.40
CA GLY A 81 -7.72 -5.33 -28.63
C GLY A 81 -7.46 -5.05 -27.14
N SER A 82 -6.23 -4.75 -26.73
CA SER A 82 -5.86 -4.45 -25.35
C SER A 82 -5.92 -2.95 -25.10
N SER A 83 -6.99 -2.46 -24.46
CA SER A 83 -7.01 -1.12 -23.88
C SER A 83 -5.79 -0.96 -22.95
N ALA A 84 -5.07 0.16 -23.02
CA ALA A 84 -3.92 0.45 -22.16
C ALA A 84 -4.24 0.16 -20.68
N ARG A 85 -3.75 -0.97 -20.17
CA ARG A 85 -4.09 -1.53 -18.85
C ARG A 85 -3.25 -0.90 -17.74
N ASP A 86 -2.14 -0.30 -18.13
CA ASP A 86 -1.12 0.24 -17.26
C ASP A 86 -0.91 1.71 -17.61
N ALA A 87 -0.70 2.52 -16.57
CA ALA A 87 -0.29 3.91 -16.65
C ALA A 87 1.13 4.02 -16.12
N ARG A 88 1.96 4.84 -16.78
CA ARG A 88 3.30 5.17 -16.29
C ARG A 88 3.20 6.40 -15.40
N VAL A 89 3.73 6.30 -14.19
CA VAL A 89 3.80 7.37 -13.22
C VAL A 89 5.25 7.79 -13.05
N CYS A 90 5.54 9.07 -13.26
CA CYS A 90 6.86 9.64 -13.03
C CYS A 90 6.91 10.35 -11.68
N TYR A 91 7.83 9.92 -10.83
CA TYR A 91 8.13 10.53 -9.53
C TYR A 91 9.38 11.39 -9.63
N THR A 92 9.28 12.61 -9.12
CA THR A 92 10.40 13.55 -9.02
C THR A 92 10.89 13.60 -7.58
N LEU A 93 12.11 13.12 -7.36
CA LEU A 93 12.73 13.20 -6.06
C LEU A 93 13.18 14.65 -5.79
N PRO A 94 12.90 15.22 -4.60
CA PRO A 94 13.30 16.58 -4.22
C PRO A 94 14.80 16.67 -3.87
N ILE A 95 15.65 16.01 -4.65
CA ILE A 95 17.11 15.98 -4.50
C ILE A 95 17.72 16.50 -5.81
N PRO A 96 18.60 17.52 -5.77
CA PRO A 96 19.27 18.02 -6.96
C PRO A 96 20.06 16.91 -7.69
N GLY A 97 19.77 16.71 -8.97
CA GLY A 97 20.47 15.74 -9.82
C GLY A 97 20.07 14.28 -9.61
N ALA A 98 19.09 13.99 -8.73
CA ALA A 98 18.56 12.63 -8.61
C ALA A 98 17.79 12.22 -9.88
N PRO A 99 17.85 10.93 -10.26
CA PRO A 99 17.08 10.44 -11.39
C PRO A 99 15.59 10.52 -11.10
N GLN A 100 14.79 10.71 -12.16
CA GLN A 100 13.35 10.50 -12.08
C GLN A 100 13.05 9.00 -12.01
N LEU A 101 12.04 8.64 -11.23
CA LEU A 101 11.61 7.25 -11.10
C LEU A 101 10.35 7.06 -11.94
N PHE A 102 10.35 6.04 -12.81
CA PHE A 102 9.22 5.70 -13.66
C PHE A 102 8.66 4.36 -13.21
N LEU A 103 7.42 4.36 -12.70
CA LEU A 103 6.74 3.14 -12.26
C LEU A 103 5.54 2.88 -13.17
N THR A 104 5.41 1.64 -13.62
CA THR A 104 4.24 1.19 -14.40
C THR A 104 3.21 0.62 -13.44
N GLN A 105 2.04 1.27 -13.37
CA GLN A 105 0.97 0.92 -12.43
C GLN A 105 -0.30 0.55 -13.20
N ARG A 106 -1.01 -0.50 -12.79
CA ARG A 106 -2.31 -0.85 -13.35
C ARG A 106 -3.30 0.29 -13.15
N VAL A 107 -4.06 0.58 -14.20
CA VAL A 107 -5.15 1.57 -14.14
C VAL A 107 -6.28 1.02 -13.26
N ASP A 108 -6.79 1.91 -12.39
CA ASP A 108 -7.76 1.59 -11.36
C ASP A 108 -9.01 0.90 -11.94
N ASN A 109 -9.43 -0.23 -11.34
CA ASN A 109 -10.58 -1.08 -11.73
C ASN A 109 -10.43 -1.96 -12.99
N CYS A 110 -9.22 -2.20 -13.48
CA CYS A 110 -8.96 -3.18 -14.54
C CYS A 110 -8.51 -4.54 -13.96
N ALA A 111 -9.41 -5.28 -13.29
CA ALA A 111 -9.14 -6.67 -12.92
C ALA A 111 -9.48 -7.60 -14.09
N ASP A 112 -8.54 -8.45 -14.50
CA ASP A 112 -8.72 -9.40 -15.60
C ASP A 112 -8.84 -10.85 -15.08
N LEU A 113 -9.48 -11.72 -15.87
CA LEU A 113 -9.53 -13.16 -15.60
C LEU A 113 -8.13 -13.77 -15.44
N SER A 114 -7.16 -13.27 -16.21
CA SER A 114 -5.75 -13.68 -16.11
C SER A 114 -5.13 -13.41 -14.72
N ASP A 115 -5.52 -12.31 -14.05
CA ASP A 115 -5.07 -12.01 -12.70
C ASP A 115 -5.60 -13.04 -11.70
N PHE A 116 -6.86 -13.48 -11.86
CA PHE A 116 -7.47 -14.52 -11.02
C PHE A 116 -6.86 -15.90 -11.25
N GLU A 117 -6.49 -16.23 -12.49
CA GLU A 117 -5.78 -17.49 -12.80
C GLU A 117 -4.43 -17.56 -12.08
N ILE A 118 -3.69 -16.45 -12.06
CA ILE A 118 -2.40 -16.34 -11.37
C ILE A 118 -2.60 -16.41 -9.86
N CYS A 119 -3.57 -15.67 -9.32
CA CYS A 119 -3.94 -15.76 -7.90
C CYS A 119 -4.22 -17.21 -7.47
N ASN A 120 -5.02 -17.94 -8.25
CA ASN A 120 -5.35 -19.34 -7.96
C ASN A 120 -4.14 -20.27 -8.13
N ARG A 121 -3.33 -20.08 -9.18
CA ARG A 121 -2.16 -20.93 -9.47
C ARG A 121 -1.11 -20.84 -8.37
N TYR A 122 -0.83 -19.63 -7.89
CA TYR A 122 0.21 -19.39 -6.88
C TYR A 122 -0.36 -19.31 -5.45
N ASN A 123 -1.68 -19.41 -5.29
CA ASN A 123 -2.39 -19.23 -4.02
C ASN A 123 -2.03 -17.88 -3.34
N ILE A 124 -2.08 -16.82 -4.14
CA ILE A 124 -1.77 -15.43 -3.76
C ILE A 124 -2.97 -14.53 -4.06
N ASP A 125 -2.95 -13.30 -3.56
CA ASP A 125 -3.87 -12.26 -4.00
C ASP A 125 -3.23 -11.31 -5.02
N ASN A 126 -4.02 -10.40 -5.58
CA ASN A 126 -3.57 -9.39 -6.54
C ASN A 126 -3.39 -8.00 -5.87
N THR A 127 -3.33 -7.93 -4.55
CA THR A 127 -3.32 -6.67 -3.78
C THR A 127 -2.19 -5.73 -4.21
N GLY A 128 -1.02 -6.29 -4.56
CA GLY A 128 0.15 -5.55 -5.04
C GLY A 128 0.01 -4.96 -6.45
N LEU A 129 -0.95 -5.44 -7.25
CA LEU A 129 -1.26 -4.94 -8.59
C LEU A 129 -2.43 -3.95 -8.60
N VAL A 130 -3.20 -3.84 -7.51
CA VAL A 130 -4.43 -3.05 -7.52
C VAL A 130 -4.14 -1.55 -7.52
N CYS A 131 -3.20 -1.09 -6.70
CA CYS A 131 -2.86 0.32 -6.56
C CYS A 131 -1.58 0.48 -5.74
N ASN A 132 -0.93 1.65 -5.85
CA ASN A 132 0.05 2.07 -4.86
C ASN A 132 -0.65 2.33 -3.51
N TRP A 133 -0.30 1.58 -2.47
CA TRP A 133 -0.93 1.73 -1.17
C TRP A 133 -0.45 3.02 -0.48
N PRO A 134 -1.30 3.74 0.28
CA PRO A 134 -0.86 4.96 0.96
C PRO A 134 0.30 4.73 1.95
N SER A 135 0.42 3.52 2.50
CA SER A 135 1.58 3.14 3.34
C SER A 135 2.89 3.14 2.56
N GLU A 136 2.86 2.81 1.28
CA GLU A 136 4.03 2.79 0.40
C GLU A 136 4.55 4.20 0.14
N ASP A 137 3.65 5.16 -0.12
CA ASP A 137 3.99 6.59 -0.24
C ASP A 137 4.63 7.14 1.04
N VAL A 138 4.08 6.77 2.21
CA VAL A 138 4.65 7.14 3.51
C VAL A 138 6.02 6.51 3.74
N LEU A 139 6.18 5.22 3.39
CA LEU A 139 7.46 4.50 3.53
C LEU A 139 8.53 5.12 2.63
N ALA A 140 8.21 5.36 1.36
CA ALA A 140 9.10 6.00 0.40
C ALA A 140 9.58 7.38 0.89
N HIS A 141 8.65 8.22 1.33
CA HIS A 141 8.99 9.53 1.90
C HIS A 141 9.85 9.40 3.18
N TYR A 142 9.55 8.43 4.04
CA TYR A 142 10.34 8.18 5.24
C TYR A 142 11.78 7.80 4.89
N CYS A 143 11.96 6.88 3.94
CA CYS A 143 13.27 6.44 3.47
C CYS A 143 14.08 7.61 2.89
N LEU A 144 13.44 8.44 2.07
CA LEU A 144 14.04 9.65 1.51
C LEU A 144 14.51 10.62 2.61
N SER A 145 13.68 10.83 3.63
CA SER A 145 13.97 11.76 4.74
C SER A 145 15.05 11.25 5.70
N HIS A 146 15.38 9.96 5.66
CA HIS A 146 16.35 9.31 6.55
C HIS A 146 17.43 8.57 5.76
N ALA A 147 17.85 9.11 4.61
CA ALA A 147 18.77 8.45 3.68
C ALA A 147 20.03 7.85 4.34
N ASP A 148 20.58 8.51 5.35
CA ASP A 148 21.79 8.08 6.05
C ASP A 148 21.69 6.70 6.71
N ILE A 149 20.49 6.25 7.11
CA ILE A 149 20.33 4.94 7.76
C ILE A 149 20.63 3.78 6.80
N PHE A 150 20.53 4.04 5.49
CA PHE A 150 20.77 3.05 4.43
C PHE A 150 22.22 3.02 3.97
N ARG A 151 23.07 3.97 4.40
CA ARG A 151 24.47 4.08 3.98
C ARG A 151 25.23 2.76 4.19
N SER A 152 25.79 2.25 3.10
CA SER A 152 26.57 1.00 3.06
C SER A 152 25.80 -0.22 3.58
N LYS A 153 24.47 -0.21 3.47
CA LYS A 153 23.60 -1.36 3.82
C LYS A 153 23.11 -2.09 2.59
N LYS A 154 22.91 -3.39 2.76
CA LYS A 154 22.09 -4.20 1.86
C LYS A 154 20.66 -4.14 2.36
N VAL A 155 19.74 -3.76 1.49
CA VAL A 155 18.33 -3.53 1.82
C VAL A 155 17.47 -4.49 1.00
N ILE A 156 16.45 -5.06 1.63
CA ILE A 156 15.43 -5.84 0.93
C ILE A 156 14.04 -5.29 1.27
N GLU A 157 13.25 -5.06 0.24
CA GLU A 157 11.83 -4.75 0.36
C GLU A 157 11.00 -6.01 0.04
N LEU A 158 10.08 -6.36 0.93
CA LEU A 158 9.25 -7.56 0.85
C LEU A 158 7.80 -7.18 0.59
N GLY A 159 7.17 -7.80 -0.40
CA GLY A 159 5.79 -7.49 -0.78
C GLY A 159 5.67 -6.06 -1.27
N SER A 160 6.59 -5.67 -2.14
CA SER A 160 6.81 -4.29 -2.57
C SER A 160 5.64 -3.68 -3.33
N GLY A 161 4.72 -4.49 -3.89
CA GLY A 161 3.84 -3.98 -4.92
C GLY A 161 4.69 -3.33 -6.01
N TYR A 162 4.39 -2.08 -6.39
CA TYR A 162 5.19 -1.34 -7.37
C TYR A 162 6.60 -0.90 -6.90
N GLY A 163 6.96 -1.07 -5.62
CA GLY A 163 8.33 -0.93 -5.09
C GLY A 163 8.87 0.49 -5.01
N LEU A 164 8.00 1.48 -4.80
CA LEU A 164 8.38 2.89 -4.77
C LEU A 164 9.44 3.16 -3.68
N ALA A 165 9.30 2.60 -2.48
CA ALA A 165 10.26 2.82 -1.42
C ALA A 165 11.63 2.19 -1.72
N GLY A 166 11.66 0.98 -2.27
CA GLY A 166 12.89 0.35 -2.77
C GLY A 166 13.58 1.20 -3.84
N PHE A 167 12.84 1.71 -4.82
CA PHE A 167 13.40 2.59 -5.85
C PHE A 167 13.93 3.91 -5.28
N VAL A 168 13.21 4.51 -4.32
CA VAL A 168 13.68 5.71 -3.63
C VAL A 168 15.00 5.43 -2.90
N ILE A 169 15.11 4.31 -2.18
CA ILE A 169 16.36 3.95 -1.50
C ILE A 169 17.49 3.80 -2.53
N ALA A 170 17.25 3.09 -3.63
CA ALA A 170 18.24 2.85 -4.66
C ALA A 170 18.72 4.14 -5.35
N ALA A 171 17.81 5.11 -5.56
CA ALA A 171 18.10 6.34 -6.29
C ALA A 171 18.60 7.49 -5.42
N ALA A 172 18.24 7.52 -4.14
CA ALA A 172 18.43 8.68 -3.27
C ALA A 172 19.40 8.45 -2.10
N THR A 173 19.93 7.24 -1.93
CA THR A 173 20.74 6.88 -0.76
C THR A 173 22.05 6.23 -1.15
N GLU A 174 22.95 6.03 -0.18
CA GLU A 174 24.22 5.32 -0.37
C GLU A 174 24.11 3.82 0.03
N ALA A 175 22.96 3.19 -0.20
CA ALA A 175 22.81 1.75 -0.02
C ALA A 175 23.78 0.97 -0.93
N SER A 176 24.38 -0.10 -0.41
CA SER A 176 25.30 -0.94 -1.19
C SER A 176 24.58 -1.89 -2.14
N GLU A 177 23.33 -2.25 -1.82
CA GLU A 177 22.48 -3.14 -2.60
C GLU A 177 21.03 -2.92 -2.19
N VAL A 178 20.11 -2.89 -3.15
CA VAL A 178 18.67 -2.84 -2.90
C VAL A 178 18.00 -3.97 -3.68
N VAL A 179 17.32 -4.86 -2.98
CA VAL A 179 16.52 -5.94 -3.55
C VAL A 179 15.06 -5.60 -3.36
N ILE A 180 14.33 -5.44 -4.45
CA ILE A 180 12.88 -5.20 -4.44
C ILE A 180 12.20 -6.53 -4.78
N SER A 181 11.28 -7.00 -3.94
CA SER A 181 10.68 -8.34 -4.10
C SER A 181 9.19 -8.36 -3.79
N ASP A 182 8.48 -9.21 -4.54
CA ASP A 182 7.07 -9.49 -4.33
C ASP A 182 6.77 -10.98 -4.53
N GLY A 183 5.74 -11.49 -3.86
CA GLY A 183 5.28 -12.87 -4.01
C GLY A 183 4.45 -13.08 -5.28
N ASN A 184 3.95 -12.01 -5.89
CA ASN A 184 3.22 -12.05 -7.14
C ASN A 184 4.18 -11.87 -8.33
N PRO A 185 4.34 -12.87 -9.20
CA PRO A 185 5.27 -12.79 -10.33
C PRO A 185 4.91 -11.65 -11.31
N GLN A 186 3.63 -11.31 -11.47
CA GLN A 186 3.23 -10.17 -12.30
C GLN A 186 3.70 -8.84 -11.72
N VAL A 187 3.74 -8.72 -10.39
CA VAL A 187 4.26 -7.52 -9.71
C VAL A 187 5.76 -7.40 -9.97
N VAL A 188 6.49 -8.53 -9.89
CA VAL A 188 7.92 -8.57 -10.19
C VAL A 188 8.20 -8.08 -11.63
N ASP A 189 7.37 -8.47 -12.60
CA ASP A 189 7.50 -8.00 -13.98
C ASP A 189 7.29 -6.47 -14.11
N CYS A 190 6.44 -5.86 -13.26
CA CYS A 190 6.26 -4.41 -13.22
C CYS A 190 7.43 -3.63 -12.61
N ILE A 191 8.31 -4.30 -11.85
CA ILE A 191 9.47 -3.70 -11.15
C ILE A 191 10.74 -3.71 -12.02
N LEU A 192 10.67 -4.24 -13.24
CA LEU A 192 11.84 -4.29 -14.13
C LEU A 192 12.16 -2.89 -14.68
N LEU A 193 13.36 -2.39 -14.35
CA LEU A 193 13.95 -1.18 -14.93
C LEU A 193 13.95 -1.27 -16.47
N VAL A 194 13.25 -0.35 -17.14
CA VAL A 194 13.40 -0.06 -18.58
C VAL A 194 14.17 1.23 -18.74
#